data_AF-A0A1W6KQ23-F1
#
_entry.id   AF-A0A1W6KQ23-F1
#
_cell.length_a   1.000
_cell.length_b   1.000
_cell.length_c   1.000
_cell.angle_alpha   90.00
_cell.angle_beta   90.00
_cell.angle_gamma   90.00
#
_symmetry.space_group_name_H-M   'P 1'
#
loop_
_entity.id
_entity.type
_entity.pdbx_description
1 polymer ?
#
loop_
_entity_poly.entity_id
_entity_poly.type
_entity_poly.pdbx_seq_one_letter_code
_entity_poly.pdbx_strand_id
1 'polypeptide(L)'
;MPSRRDNPLARWRLNAELPHHVIMWWGDYNSSQQDRDYRLRGEIISSALAYDHASKSYSASVEWDQYLVFCFVSREAAEQFRKRWNGQFIETDEVSRNGVWTPREGDVCNLYQMMSNQEAIRANTRAMIDSTGNMEPLQEIWPDRMAPIVRNTPAGRELAHVRWGLPSSSKALFDAATKRADGLRKKGKPVDFDELLKMEPDGGTTNVRNVSSKHWKRWHGIENRCVVPFTRFAEPDPANKPDGGRTPNAWFGLPDESLMFFAGLWVPQWTSVRKIKEGLITADLFGFLTTEPNAVVAPIHQKAMPVVLANPEEVETWLSAPWEEASKLQRPLADHMLALLPPVQPLTPVDTQPILI
;
A
#
# COMPACT_ATOMS: atom_id res chain seq x y z
N MET A 1 27.50 -33.79 -11.81
CA MET A 1 27.07 -32.59 -12.56
C MET A 1 26.09 -31.80 -11.68
N PRO A 2 26.40 -30.56 -11.29
CA PRO A 2 25.58 -29.82 -10.32
C PRO A 2 24.23 -29.42 -10.92
N SER A 3 23.14 -29.65 -10.19
CA SER A 3 21.79 -29.26 -10.61
C SER A 3 21.64 -27.73 -10.52
N ARG A 4 21.09 -27.14 -11.59
CA ARG A 4 20.94 -25.70 -11.84
C ARG A 4 19.88 -25.01 -10.94
N ARG A 5 19.80 -25.31 -9.64
CA ARG A 5 18.75 -24.77 -8.75
C ARG A 5 19.15 -23.60 -7.85
N ASP A 6 20.41 -23.18 -7.83
CA ASP A 6 20.83 -21.97 -7.12
C ASP A 6 21.68 -21.09 -8.03
N ASN A 7 21.02 -20.18 -8.78
CA ASN A 7 21.71 -19.09 -9.46
C ASN A 7 21.28 -17.73 -8.82
N PRO A 8 22.15 -17.10 -8.00
CA PRO A 8 21.91 -15.79 -7.40
C PRO A 8 21.64 -14.65 -8.42
N LEU A 9 22.02 -14.82 -9.69
CA LEU A 9 21.80 -13.83 -10.75
C LEU A 9 20.35 -13.76 -11.24
N ALA A 10 19.51 -14.77 -10.97
CA ALA A 10 18.14 -14.82 -11.48
C ALA A 10 17.20 -13.79 -10.81
N ARG A 11 17.43 -13.47 -9.53
CA ARG A 11 16.65 -12.44 -8.81
C ARG A 11 16.97 -11.02 -9.25
N TRP A 12 18.20 -10.79 -9.73
CA TRP A 12 18.60 -9.54 -10.36
C TRP A 12 17.98 -9.40 -11.76
N ARG A 13 17.93 -10.48 -12.55
CA ARG A 13 17.32 -10.48 -13.90
C ARG A 13 15.79 -10.24 -13.94
N LEU A 14 15.04 -10.68 -12.94
CA LEU A 14 13.60 -10.36 -12.85
C LEU A 14 13.35 -8.86 -12.60
N ASN A 15 14.23 -8.20 -11.85
CA ASN A 15 14.13 -6.76 -11.54
C ASN A 15 14.88 -5.84 -12.50
N ALA A 16 15.80 -6.36 -13.33
CA ALA A 16 16.60 -5.54 -14.23
C ALA A 16 15.95 -5.34 -15.62
N GLU A 17 14.96 -6.16 -16.01
CA GLU A 17 14.48 -6.19 -17.41
C GLU A 17 12.96 -6.00 -17.61
N LEU A 18 12.09 -6.38 -16.66
CA LEU A 18 10.63 -6.39 -16.86
C LEU A 18 9.87 -5.76 -15.67
N PRO A 19 9.84 -4.42 -15.53
CA PRO A 19 9.38 -3.75 -14.31
C PRO A 19 7.85 -3.75 -14.10
N HIS A 20 7.06 -4.04 -15.14
CA HIS A 20 5.61 -3.90 -15.07
C HIS A 20 4.96 -5.27 -14.86
N HIS A 21 4.33 -5.45 -13.70
CA HIS A 21 3.81 -6.76 -13.29
C HIS A 21 2.31 -6.74 -13.19
N VAL A 22 1.67 -7.76 -13.75
CA VAL A 22 0.23 -7.98 -13.65
C VAL A 22 -0.01 -9.33 -13.00
N ILE A 23 -0.73 -9.36 -11.90
CA ILE A 23 -1.20 -10.60 -11.28
C ILE A 23 -2.67 -10.83 -11.56
N MET A 24 -3.02 -12.09 -11.81
CA MET A 24 -4.36 -12.57 -12.09
C MET A 24 -4.67 -13.76 -11.19
N TRP A 25 -5.90 -13.84 -10.68
CA TRP A 25 -6.36 -15.02 -9.96
C TRP A 25 -6.56 -16.20 -10.91
N TRP A 26 -6.16 -17.39 -10.50
CA TRP A 26 -6.16 -18.62 -11.29
C TRP A 26 -6.84 -19.82 -10.64
N GLY A 27 -7.02 -19.88 -9.33
CA GLY A 27 -7.56 -21.10 -8.72
C GLY A 27 -7.92 -20.93 -7.25
N ASP A 28 -8.72 -21.86 -6.72
CA ASP A 28 -8.64 -22.27 -5.31
C ASP A 28 -8.29 -23.77 -5.32
N TYR A 29 -7.18 -24.12 -4.67
CA TYR A 29 -6.59 -25.46 -4.59
C TYR A 29 -7.44 -26.45 -3.79
N ASN A 30 -8.29 -25.97 -2.87
CA ASN A 30 -9.17 -26.82 -2.05
C ASN A 30 -10.57 -26.97 -2.64
N SER A 31 -10.95 -26.15 -3.61
CA SER A 31 -12.20 -26.34 -4.32
C SER A 31 -12.09 -27.56 -5.24
N SER A 32 -13.05 -28.48 -5.16
CA SER A 32 -13.20 -29.58 -6.12
C SER A 32 -13.70 -29.11 -7.51
N GLN A 33 -13.71 -27.79 -7.75
CA GLN A 33 -13.85 -27.22 -9.08
C GLN A 33 -12.57 -27.51 -9.85
N GLN A 34 -12.60 -28.67 -10.52
CA GLN A 34 -11.58 -29.17 -11.42
C GLN A 34 -10.95 -28.05 -12.24
N ASP A 35 -9.63 -27.95 -12.10
CA ASP A 35 -8.68 -27.58 -13.15
C ASP A 35 -9.27 -26.63 -14.21
N ARG A 36 -9.20 -25.33 -13.92
CA ARG A 36 -9.50 -24.29 -14.89
C ARG A 36 -8.87 -24.61 -16.24
N ASP A 37 -9.69 -24.48 -17.28
CA ASP A 37 -9.39 -24.90 -18.65
C ASP A 37 -7.93 -24.63 -19.04
N TYR A 38 -7.15 -25.70 -19.21
CA TYR A 38 -5.76 -25.63 -19.66
C TYR A 38 -5.61 -24.87 -20.98
N ARG A 39 -6.64 -24.87 -21.84
CA ARG A 39 -6.66 -24.08 -23.07
C ARG A 39 -6.73 -22.60 -22.75
N LEU A 40 -7.64 -22.18 -21.87
CA LEU A 40 -7.74 -20.79 -21.41
C LEU A 40 -6.42 -20.32 -20.77
N ARG A 41 -5.75 -21.18 -19.99
CA ARG A 41 -4.42 -20.87 -19.44
C ARG A 41 -3.40 -20.62 -20.54
N GLY A 42 -3.39 -21.50 -21.54
CA GLY A 42 -2.54 -21.38 -22.72
C GLY A 42 -2.81 -20.10 -23.52
N GLU A 43 -4.07 -19.73 -23.68
CA GLU A 43 -4.49 -18.48 -24.35
C GLU A 43 -4.02 -17.24 -23.60
N ILE A 44 -4.19 -17.20 -22.27
CA ILE A 44 -3.72 -16.08 -21.44
C ILE A 44 -2.20 -15.95 -21.55
N ILE A 45 -1.46 -17.06 -21.42
CA ILE A 45 0.01 -17.05 -21.53
C ILE A 45 0.44 -16.58 -22.94
N SER A 46 -0.19 -17.10 -23.97
CA SER A 46 0.12 -16.71 -25.36
C SER A 46 -0.22 -15.25 -25.62
N SER A 47 -1.27 -14.72 -25.01
CA SER A 47 -1.65 -13.31 -25.15
C SER A 47 -0.64 -12.36 -24.49
N ALA A 48 -0.05 -12.74 -23.35
CA ALA A 48 1.02 -11.95 -22.73
C ALA A 48 2.22 -11.83 -23.69
N LEU A 49 2.60 -12.95 -24.32
CA LEU A 49 3.67 -12.99 -25.32
C LEU A 49 3.34 -12.20 -26.59
N ALA A 50 2.06 -12.05 -26.93
CA ALA A 50 1.62 -11.25 -28.08
C ALA A 50 1.69 -9.74 -27.80
N TYR A 51 1.41 -9.30 -26.56
CA TYR A 51 1.59 -7.89 -26.16
C TYR A 51 3.06 -7.53 -25.93
N ASP A 52 3.85 -8.48 -25.44
CA ASP A 52 5.29 -8.32 -25.21
C ASP A 52 5.99 -9.67 -25.32
N HIS A 53 6.78 -9.85 -26.37
CA HIS A 53 7.53 -11.08 -26.62
C HIS A 53 8.58 -11.41 -25.55
N ALA A 54 9.03 -10.42 -24.78
CA ALA A 54 9.94 -10.63 -23.66
C ALA A 54 9.20 -10.96 -22.35
N SER A 55 7.86 -10.97 -22.37
CA SER A 55 7.07 -11.23 -21.17
C SER A 55 7.37 -12.60 -20.56
N LYS A 56 7.34 -12.65 -19.24
CA LYS A 56 7.55 -13.87 -18.45
C LYS A 56 6.34 -14.12 -17.58
N SER A 57 6.04 -15.38 -17.30
CA SER A 57 4.95 -15.74 -16.38
C SER A 57 5.37 -16.76 -15.33
N TYR A 58 4.75 -16.69 -14.16
CA TYR A 58 4.94 -17.63 -13.06
C TYR A 58 3.64 -17.83 -12.26
N SER A 59 3.59 -18.92 -11.51
CA SER A 59 2.49 -19.20 -10.59
C SER A 59 2.81 -18.70 -9.18
N ALA A 60 1.78 -18.21 -8.52
CA ALA A 60 1.77 -17.74 -7.14
C ALA A 60 0.61 -18.40 -6.38
N SER A 61 0.68 -18.45 -5.05
CA SER A 61 -0.41 -18.96 -4.21
C SER A 61 -0.46 -18.29 -2.84
N VAL A 62 -1.66 -18.04 -2.32
CA VAL A 62 -1.91 -17.45 -1.00
C VAL A 62 -2.98 -18.29 -0.34
N GLU A 63 -2.67 -18.85 0.83
CA GLU A 63 -3.53 -19.86 1.47
C GLU A 63 -3.87 -21.00 0.49
N TRP A 64 -5.10 -20.98 -0.02
CA TRP A 64 -5.62 -21.95 -0.99
C TRP A 64 -5.79 -21.36 -2.39
N ASP A 65 -5.75 -20.03 -2.55
CA ASP A 65 -5.88 -19.38 -3.85
C ASP A 65 -4.59 -19.51 -4.68
N GLN A 66 -4.74 -19.78 -5.98
CA GLN A 66 -3.69 -19.74 -7.00
C GLN A 66 -3.80 -18.49 -7.85
N TYR A 67 -2.66 -18.01 -8.32
CA TYR A 67 -2.53 -16.82 -9.15
C TYR A 67 -1.50 -17.04 -10.26
N LEU A 68 -1.66 -16.32 -11.37
CA LEU A 68 -0.66 -16.18 -12.43
C LEU A 68 -0.12 -14.76 -12.41
N VAL A 69 1.20 -14.62 -12.47
CA VAL A 69 1.86 -13.32 -12.54
C VAL A 69 2.58 -13.22 -13.87
N PHE A 70 2.44 -12.06 -14.52
CA PHE A 70 3.02 -11.72 -15.80
C PHE A 70 3.91 -10.50 -15.64
N CYS A 71 5.13 -10.57 -16.18
CA CYS A 71 6.10 -9.47 -16.19
C CYS A 71 6.25 -8.94 -17.61
N PHE A 72 6.21 -7.62 -17.77
CA PHE A 72 6.33 -6.93 -19.06
C PHE A 72 7.48 -5.91 -19.00
N VAL A 73 8.16 -5.73 -20.14
CA VAL A 73 9.10 -4.63 -20.39
C VAL A 73 8.31 -3.32 -20.47
N SER A 74 7.17 -3.36 -21.15
CA SER A 74 6.36 -2.18 -21.45
C SER A 74 5.21 -2.03 -20.47
N ARG A 75 5.09 -0.83 -19.88
CA ARG A 75 3.95 -0.45 -19.03
C ARG A 75 2.64 -0.53 -19.80
N GLU A 76 2.65 -0.09 -21.05
CA GLU A 76 1.48 -0.10 -21.90
C GLU A 76 1.02 -1.52 -22.23
N ALA A 77 1.96 -2.43 -22.53
CA ALA A 77 1.65 -3.85 -22.72
C ALA A 77 1.02 -4.45 -21.45
N ALA A 78 1.58 -4.13 -20.28
CA ALA A 78 1.02 -4.55 -19.00
C ALA A 78 -0.38 -3.96 -18.76
N GLU A 79 -0.63 -2.70 -19.11
CA GLU A 79 -1.92 -2.03 -18.94
C GLU A 79 -2.99 -2.65 -19.87
N GLN A 80 -2.63 -2.92 -21.12
CA GLN A 80 -3.52 -3.58 -22.09
C GLN A 80 -3.84 -5.01 -21.67
N PHE A 81 -2.83 -5.78 -21.27
CA PHE A 81 -2.99 -7.14 -20.76
C PHE A 81 -3.87 -7.15 -19.50
N ARG A 82 -3.60 -6.25 -18.55
CA ARG A 82 -4.39 -6.07 -17.33
C ARG A 82 -5.85 -5.78 -17.65
N LYS A 83 -6.12 -4.84 -18.56
CA LYS A 83 -7.49 -4.47 -18.97
C LYS A 83 -8.22 -5.66 -19.59
N ARG A 84 -7.56 -6.41 -20.47
CA ARG A 84 -8.16 -7.57 -21.15
C ARG A 84 -8.55 -8.69 -20.19
N TRP A 85 -7.70 -8.96 -19.21
CA TRP A 85 -7.83 -10.15 -18.36
C TRP A 85 -8.17 -9.84 -16.90
N ASN A 86 -8.58 -8.60 -16.62
CA ASN A 86 -8.95 -8.13 -15.29
C ASN A 86 -7.87 -8.39 -14.21
N GLY A 87 -6.60 -8.17 -14.58
CA GLY A 87 -5.46 -8.31 -13.67
C GLY A 87 -5.25 -7.11 -12.75
N GLN A 88 -4.32 -7.22 -11.81
CA GLN A 88 -3.89 -6.13 -10.94
C GLN A 88 -2.39 -5.86 -11.11
N PHE A 89 -2.01 -4.58 -11.12
CA PHE A 89 -0.62 -4.19 -10.97
C PHE A 89 -0.10 -4.50 -9.57
N ILE A 90 1.05 -5.16 -9.50
CA ILE A 90 1.74 -5.43 -8.23
C ILE A 90 3.20 -5.01 -8.32
N GLU A 91 3.80 -4.66 -7.19
CA GLU A 91 5.23 -4.41 -7.12
C GLU A 91 6.01 -5.72 -6.95
N THR A 92 7.22 -5.79 -7.50
CA THR A 92 8.04 -7.03 -7.47
C THR A 92 8.45 -7.49 -6.08
N ASP A 93 8.41 -6.60 -5.08
CA ASP A 93 8.70 -6.96 -3.70
C ASP A 93 7.59 -7.77 -3.03
N GLU A 94 6.39 -7.81 -3.61
CA GLU A 94 5.28 -8.65 -3.13
C GLU A 94 5.39 -10.12 -3.60
N VAL A 95 6.29 -10.40 -4.54
CA VAL A 95 6.54 -11.76 -5.06
C VAL A 95 7.83 -12.31 -4.49
N SER A 96 7.72 -13.39 -3.71
CA SER A 96 8.87 -14.11 -3.18
C SER A 96 9.70 -14.76 -4.30
N ARG A 97 10.92 -15.18 -3.95
CA ARG A 97 11.86 -15.89 -4.86
C ARG A 97 11.28 -17.18 -5.48
N ASN A 98 10.23 -17.73 -4.89
CA ASN A 98 9.61 -18.98 -5.31
C ASN A 98 8.33 -18.76 -6.13
N GLY A 99 8.07 -17.52 -6.56
CA GLY A 99 6.83 -17.16 -7.25
C GLY A 99 5.64 -16.97 -6.31
N VAL A 100 5.77 -17.24 -5.00
CA VAL A 100 4.70 -16.95 -4.03
C VAL A 100 4.53 -15.45 -3.90
N TRP A 101 3.47 -14.92 -4.50
CA TRP A 101 2.95 -13.59 -4.19
C TRP A 101 2.18 -13.67 -2.89
N THR A 102 2.43 -12.74 -1.97
CA THR A 102 1.58 -12.54 -0.81
C THR A 102 1.01 -11.13 -0.95
N PRO A 103 -0.31 -10.96 -1.15
CA PRO A 103 -0.91 -9.65 -1.09
C PRO A 103 -0.50 -9.06 0.24
N ARG A 104 -0.29 -7.75 0.25
CA ARG A 104 -0.51 -7.00 1.49
C ARG A 104 -2.03 -7.03 1.76
N GLU A 105 -2.57 -8.22 2.04
CA GLU A 105 -3.97 -8.51 2.28
C GLU A 105 -4.40 -7.58 3.42
N GLY A 106 -5.37 -6.71 3.19
CA GLY A 106 -6.73 -7.07 2.77
C GLY A 106 -7.74 -6.85 3.92
N ASP A 107 -7.22 -6.39 5.07
CA ASP A 107 -7.93 -6.27 6.33
C ASP A 107 -7.92 -4.84 6.92
N VAL A 108 -7.35 -3.89 6.19
CA VAL A 108 -7.18 -2.50 6.63
C VAL A 108 -7.14 -1.59 5.40
N CYS A 109 -7.66 -0.36 5.55
CA CYS A 109 -7.54 0.72 4.59
C CYS A 109 -6.08 0.89 4.13
N ASN A 110 -5.76 0.34 2.96
CA ASN A 110 -4.42 0.32 2.36
C ASN A 110 -4.43 0.95 0.96
N LEU A 111 -5.48 1.67 0.60
CA LEU A 111 -5.55 2.41 -0.65
C LEU A 111 -6.36 3.69 -0.41
N TYR A 112 -5.83 4.80 -0.86
CA TYR A 112 -6.56 6.05 -0.88
C TYR A 112 -6.15 6.90 -2.08
N GLN A 113 -6.88 7.98 -2.29
CA GLN A 113 -6.74 8.90 -3.41
C GLN A 113 -6.69 10.32 -2.88
N MET A 114 -5.96 11.18 -3.58
CA MET A 114 -5.83 12.59 -3.24
C MET A 114 -5.84 13.45 -4.51
N MET A 115 -7.01 14.04 -4.83
CA MET A 115 -7.25 14.78 -6.09
C MET A 115 -7.32 16.32 -5.94
N SER A 116 -7.38 16.85 -4.72
CA SER A 116 -7.31 18.31 -4.48
C SER A 116 -5.89 18.87 -4.72
N ASN A 117 -5.65 20.14 -4.36
CA ASN A 117 -4.39 20.84 -4.64
C ASN A 117 -3.62 21.26 -3.38
N GLN A 118 -2.36 21.66 -3.54
CA GLN A 118 -1.47 22.07 -2.45
C GLN A 118 -2.01 23.27 -1.66
N GLU A 119 -2.59 24.25 -2.34
CA GLU A 119 -3.13 25.46 -1.70
C GLU A 119 -4.28 25.11 -0.75
N ALA A 120 -5.20 24.24 -1.16
CA ALA A 120 -6.29 23.75 -0.33
C ALA A 120 -5.75 23.00 0.91
N ILE A 121 -4.74 22.14 0.74
CA ILE A 121 -4.10 21.44 1.87
C ILE A 121 -3.48 22.44 2.84
N ARG A 122 -2.70 23.40 2.32
CA ARG A 122 -2.03 24.40 3.16
C ARG A 122 -3.01 25.30 3.89
N ALA A 123 -4.09 25.73 3.23
CA ALA A 123 -5.13 26.56 3.84
C ALA A 123 -5.84 25.83 5.00
N ASN A 124 -6.22 24.57 4.80
CA ASN A 124 -6.94 23.79 5.82
C ASN A 124 -6.07 23.38 7.02
N THR A 125 -4.76 23.27 6.81
CA THR A 125 -3.81 22.80 7.85
C THR A 125 -2.96 23.90 8.45
N ARG A 126 -2.99 25.11 7.87
CA ARG A 126 -2.09 26.23 8.18
C ARG A 126 -0.62 25.85 8.00
N ALA A 127 -0.32 25.04 6.99
CA ALA A 127 1.06 24.67 6.64
C ALA A 127 1.81 25.86 6.04
N MET A 128 2.86 26.30 6.74
CA MET A 128 3.65 27.46 6.37
C MET A 128 4.79 27.10 5.41
N ILE A 129 5.24 25.85 5.47
CA ILE A 129 6.32 25.32 4.64
C ILE A 129 5.72 24.30 3.66
N ASP A 130 6.12 24.38 2.40
CA ASP A 130 5.76 23.40 1.37
C ASP A 130 7.03 22.92 0.67
N SER A 131 7.35 21.65 0.90
CA SER A 131 8.52 20.95 0.36
C SER A 131 8.13 19.93 -0.70
N THR A 132 6.88 19.93 -1.19
CA THR A 132 6.39 18.91 -2.13
C THR A 132 6.74 19.19 -3.59
N GLY A 133 7.08 20.43 -3.95
CA GLY A 133 7.30 20.82 -5.35
C GLY A 133 5.97 20.99 -6.09
N ASN A 134 5.85 20.47 -7.32
CA ASN A 134 4.57 20.38 -8.02
C ASN A 134 3.86 19.09 -7.62
N MET A 135 2.67 19.18 -7.02
CA MET A 135 1.90 18.01 -6.60
C MET A 135 0.78 17.72 -7.61
N GLU A 136 0.99 16.68 -8.41
CA GLU A 136 -0.03 16.18 -9.33
C GLU A 136 -1.14 15.42 -8.59
N PRO A 137 -2.34 15.27 -9.20
CA PRO A 137 -3.39 14.42 -8.64
C PRO A 137 -2.92 12.97 -8.45
N LEU A 138 -3.12 12.43 -7.26
CA LEU A 138 -2.68 11.09 -6.88
C LEU A 138 -3.88 10.14 -6.87
N GLN A 139 -4.16 9.49 -8.01
CA GLN A 139 -5.30 8.58 -8.16
C GLN A 139 -5.25 7.38 -7.22
N GLU A 140 -4.05 6.85 -6.97
CA GLU A 140 -3.84 5.67 -6.14
C GLU A 140 -2.57 5.81 -5.30
N ILE A 141 -2.75 5.92 -4.00
CA ILE A 141 -1.68 5.92 -3.01
C ILE A 141 -1.70 4.58 -2.29
N TRP A 142 -0.59 3.86 -2.41
CA TRP A 142 -0.40 2.51 -1.89
C TRP A 142 0.66 2.48 -0.78
N PRO A 143 0.66 1.45 0.09
CA PRO A 143 1.63 1.29 1.16
C PRO A 143 3.06 1.31 0.63
N ASP A 144 3.96 1.83 1.45
CA ASP A 144 5.40 1.95 1.17
C ASP A 144 5.75 2.87 -0.02
N ARG A 145 4.77 3.66 -0.51
CA ARG A 145 4.99 4.77 -1.45
C ARG A 145 5.14 6.10 -0.72
N MET A 146 5.70 7.08 -1.42
CA MET A 146 5.72 8.47 -0.96
C MET A 146 4.32 9.08 -1.13
N ALA A 147 3.86 9.81 -0.13
CA ALA A 147 2.59 10.52 -0.16
C ALA A 147 2.68 11.85 0.59
N PRO A 148 1.89 12.86 0.18
CA PRO A 148 1.86 14.15 0.86
C PRO A 148 1.27 13.98 2.27
N ILE A 149 1.91 14.59 3.26
CA ILE A 149 1.38 14.78 4.61
C ILE A 149 1.68 16.21 5.06
N VAL A 150 0.87 16.73 5.99
CA VAL A 150 1.27 17.91 6.76
C VAL A 150 1.74 17.46 8.13
N ARG A 151 3.02 17.69 8.44
CA ARG A 151 3.66 17.27 9.68
C ARG A 151 4.07 18.46 10.55
N ASN A 152 4.15 18.24 11.85
CA ASN A 152 4.75 19.21 12.76
C ASN A 152 6.28 19.11 12.71
N THR A 153 6.95 20.24 12.52
CA THR A 153 8.42 20.35 12.63
C THR A 153 8.78 21.49 13.60
N PRO A 154 10.03 21.55 14.09
CA PRO A 154 10.49 22.68 14.90
C PRO A 154 10.35 24.05 14.20
N ALA A 155 10.36 24.08 12.86
CA ALA A 155 10.20 25.30 12.07
C ALA A 155 8.73 25.67 11.78
N GLY A 156 7.78 24.82 12.18
CA GLY A 156 6.37 24.96 11.88
C GLY A 156 5.82 23.79 11.07
N ARG A 157 4.56 23.90 10.65
CA ARG A 157 3.87 22.87 9.86
C ARG A 157 4.42 22.85 8.44
N GLU A 158 4.78 21.66 7.99
CA GLU A 158 5.36 21.40 6.67
C GLU A 158 4.50 20.42 5.89
N LEU A 159 4.12 20.79 4.67
CA LEU A 159 3.60 19.88 3.65
C LEU A 159 4.80 19.21 2.96
N ALA A 160 4.93 17.89 3.09
CA ALA A 160 6.05 17.13 2.53
C ALA A 160 5.62 15.74 2.04
N HIS A 161 6.36 15.18 1.09
CA HIS A 161 6.24 13.78 0.72
C HIS A 161 6.97 12.91 1.74
N VAL A 162 6.26 11.94 2.33
CA VAL A 162 6.78 11.03 3.36
C VAL A 162 6.40 9.60 2.99
N ARG A 163 7.19 8.58 3.39
CA ARG A 163 6.95 7.18 3.00
C ARG A 163 5.89 6.54 3.90
N TRP A 164 4.85 5.94 3.29
CA TRP A 164 3.75 5.35 4.04
C TRP A 164 4.10 3.97 4.63
N GLY A 165 4.19 3.88 5.94
CA GLY A 165 4.42 2.65 6.69
C GLY A 165 5.33 2.93 7.87
N LEU A 166 4.75 3.21 9.04
CA LEU A 166 5.47 3.40 10.30
C LEU A 166 6.34 2.19 10.66
N PRO A 167 7.35 2.33 11.53
CA PRO A 167 8.14 1.19 11.96
C PRO A 167 7.26 0.08 12.57
N SER A 168 7.53 -1.18 12.19
CA SER A 168 6.93 -2.33 12.86
C SER A 168 7.42 -2.44 14.32
N SER A 169 6.66 -3.16 15.15
CA SER A 169 7.09 -3.39 16.54
C SER A 169 8.37 -4.21 16.60
N SER A 170 9.21 -3.95 17.61
CA SER A 170 10.44 -4.72 17.83
C SER A 170 10.17 -6.22 17.96
N LYS A 171 9.05 -6.58 18.60
CA LYS A 171 8.59 -7.97 18.69
C LYS A 171 8.29 -8.57 17.31
N ALA A 172 7.58 -7.84 16.45
CA ALA A 172 7.26 -8.33 15.10
C ALA A 172 8.53 -8.58 14.26
N LEU A 173 9.50 -7.66 14.33
CA LEU A 173 10.78 -7.83 13.65
C LEU A 173 11.59 -8.99 14.22
N PHE A 174 11.62 -9.14 15.55
CA PHE A 174 12.28 -10.27 16.20
C PHE A 174 11.66 -11.62 15.81
N ASP A 175 10.33 -11.72 15.80
CA ASP A 175 9.61 -12.93 15.42
C ASP A 175 9.85 -13.28 13.94
N ALA A 176 9.86 -12.28 13.04
CA ALA A 176 10.17 -12.45 11.62
C ALA A 176 11.62 -12.94 11.40
N ALA A 177 12.59 -12.28 12.04
CA ALA A 177 14.00 -12.65 11.99
C ALA A 177 14.22 -14.07 12.54
N THR A 178 13.53 -14.43 13.62
CA THR A 178 13.57 -15.80 14.21
C THR A 178 13.08 -16.84 13.22
N LYS A 179 11.92 -16.61 12.58
CA LYS A 179 11.39 -17.51 11.55
C LYS A 179 12.36 -17.67 10.38
N ARG A 180 13.01 -16.59 9.96
CA ARG A 180 14.00 -16.59 8.89
C ARG A 180 15.28 -17.34 9.29
N ALA A 181 15.77 -17.12 10.50
CA ALA A 181 16.93 -17.81 11.08
C ALA A 181 16.71 -19.33 11.11
N ASP A 182 15.55 -19.77 11.58
CA ASP A 182 15.21 -21.20 11.66
C ASP A 182 15.13 -21.84 10.27
N GLY A 183 14.60 -21.11 9.29
CA GLY A 183 14.60 -21.53 7.88
C GLY A 183 16.01 -21.68 7.29
N LEU A 184 16.99 -20.89 7.74
CA LEU A 184 18.40 -20.99 7.34
C LEU A 184 19.11 -22.16 8.04
N ARG A 185 18.89 -22.32 9.36
CA ARG A 185 19.43 -23.43 10.16
C ARG A 185 19.00 -24.79 9.61
N LYS A 186 17.71 -24.94 9.27
CA LYS A 186 17.17 -26.15 8.62
C LYS A 186 17.84 -26.50 7.29
N LYS A 187 18.44 -25.51 6.62
CA LYS A 187 19.19 -25.68 5.36
C LYS A 187 20.70 -25.85 5.59
N GLY A 188 21.13 -26.03 6.84
CA GLY A 188 22.55 -26.15 7.21
C GLY A 188 23.37 -24.88 6.98
N LYS A 189 22.72 -23.71 6.84
CA LYS A 189 23.42 -22.43 6.65
C LYS A 189 23.79 -21.81 8.00
N PRO A 190 25.00 -21.26 8.16
CA PRO A 190 25.36 -20.51 9.36
C PRO A 190 24.45 -19.29 9.50
N VAL A 191 24.12 -18.92 10.74
CA VAL A 191 23.25 -17.78 11.06
C VAL A 191 23.94 -16.92 12.11
N ASP A 192 24.26 -15.69 11.73
CA ASP A 192 24.46 -14.58 12.64
C ASP A 192 23.08 -13.94 12.88
N PHE A 193 22.54 -14.10 14.08
CA PHE A 193 21.17 -13.65 14.36
C PHE A 193 21.09 -12.14 14.53
N ASP A 194 22.13 -11.50 15.07
CA ASP A 194 22.11 -10.06 15.34
C ASP A 194 22.18 -9.29 14.03
N GLU A 195 23.05 -9.71 13.11
CA GLU A 195 23.10 -9.13 11.76
C GLU A 195 21.82 -9.45 10.97
N LEU A 196 21.25 -10.65 11.12
CA LEU A 196 19.97 -11.00 10.48
C LEU A 196 18.83 -10.10 10.96
N LEU A 197 18.73 -9.87 12.27
CA LEU A 197 17.70 -9.03 12.88
C LEU A 197 17.86 -7.56 12.45
N LYS A 198 19.10 -7.05 12.43
CA LYS A 198 19.41 -5.70 11.95
C LYS A 198 19.01 -5.51 10.48
N MET A 199 19.17 -6.57 9.67
CA MET A 199 18.87 -6.56 8.24
C MET A 199 17.48 -7.14 7.90
N GLU A 200 16.64 -7.38 8.91
CA GLU A 200 15.31 -7.95 8.69
C GLU A 200 14.41 -6.92 7.99
N PRO A 201 13.77 -7.28 6.87
CA PRO A 201 12.90 -6.37 6.15
C PRO A 201 11.68 -5.94 6.98
N ASP A 202 11.44 -4.64 7.04
CA ASP A 202 10.29 -4.01 7.65
C ASP A 202 9.43 -3.34 6.57
N GLY A 203 8.35 -4.02 6.17
CA GLY A 203 7.37 -3.48 5.21
C GLY A 203 6.56 -2.30 5.76
N GLY A 204 6.68 -2.02 7.06
CA GLY A 204 5.99 -0.95 7.75
C GLY A 204 4.56 -1.25 8.15
N THR A 205 4.07 -0.46 9.10
CA THR A 205 2.69 -0.47 9.58
C THR A 205 1.96 0.77 9.07
N THR A 206 0.98 0.58 8.18
CA THR A 206 0.21 1.67 7.56
C THR A 206 -0.84 2.27 8.49
N ASN A 207 -1.44 1.41 9.32
CA ASN A 207 -2.61 1.71 10.14
C ASN A 207 -2.33 1.46 11.62
N VAL A 208 -2.63 2.44 12.47
CA VAL A 208 -2.48 2.37 13.92
C VAL A 208 -3.86 2.17 14.56
N ARG A 209 -4.07 0.99 15.14
CA ARG A 209 -5.33 0.62 15.80
C ARG A 209 -5.26 0.80 17.31
N ASN A 210 -4.41 -0.01 17.94
CA ASN A 210 -4.25 -0.03 19.39
C ASN A 210 -3.22 1.02 19.83
N VAL A 211 -3.62 2.29 19.85
CA VAL A 211 -2.76 3.41 20.29
C VAL A 211 -2.25 3.26 21.72
N SER A 212 -2.92 2.46 22.56
CA SER A 212 -2.48 2.21 23.94
C SER A 212 -1.23 1.32 24.05
N SER A 213 -0.82 0.66 22.95
CA SER A 213 0.33 -0.23 22.95
C SER A 213 1.64 0.52 23.27
N LYS A 214 2.57 -0.14 23.96
CA LYS A 214 3.89 0.44 24.29
C LYS A 214 4.66 0.89 23.04
N HIS A 215 4.43 0.23 21.90
CA HIS A 215 5.09 0.55 20.64
C HIS A 215 4.71 1.95 20.11
N TRP A 216 3.45 2.35 20.24
CA TRP A 216 2.94 3.62 19.71
C TRP A 216 3.06 4.78 20.69
N LYS A 217 2.98 4.52 22.01
CA LYS A 217 3.05 5.54 23.07
C LYS A 217 4.23 6.51 22.96
N ARG A 218 5.37 6.06 22.45
CA ARG A 218 6.58 6.87 22.24
C ARG A 218 6.45 7.94 21.15
N TRP A 219 5.40 7.89 20.32
CA TRP A 219 5.14 8.83 19.22
C TRP A 219 3.79 9.54 19.38
N HIS A 220 3.30 9.65 20.61
CA HIS A 220 2.07 10.40 20.91
C HIS A 220 2.28 11.91 21.00
N GLY A 221 3.54 12.35 21.11
CA GLY A 221 3.93 13.75 21.16
C GLY A 221 3.46 14.54 19.93
N ILE A 222 3.26 15.85 20.12
CA ILE A 222 2.81 16.78 19.07
C ILE A 222 3.79 16.79 17.90
N GLU A 223 5.08 16.64 18.18
CA GLU A 223 6.16 16.55 17.19
C GLU A 223 6.03 15.35 16.25
N ASN A 224 5.31 14.30 16.66
CA ASN A 224 5.04 13.11 15.85
C ASN A 224 3.65 13.13 15.20
N ARG A 225 2.89 14.23 15.29
CA ARG A 225 1.59 14.37 14.62
C ARG A 225 1.75 14.79 13.18
N CYS A 226 0.93 14.19 12.33
CA CYS A 226 0.70 14.67 10.98
C CYS A 226 -0.79 14.52 10.61
N VAL A 227 -1.20 15.18 9.53
CA VAL A 227 -2.48 14.93 8.88
C VAL A 227 -2.23 14.50 7.44
N VAL A 228 -3.00 13.51 6.97
CA VAL A 228 -2.79 12.89 5.67
C VAL A 228 -3.95 13.30 4.75
N PRO A 229 -3.74 14.21 3.79
CA PRO A 229 -4.79 14.68 2.88
C PRO A 229 -5.30 13.55 1.98
N PHE A 230 -6.62 13.47 1.82
CA PHE A 230 -7.26 12.54 0.90
C PHE A 230 -8.61 13.11 0.41
N THR A 231 -9.07 12.60 -0.74
CA THR A 231 -10.42 12.87 -1.29
C THR A 231 -11.28 11.61 -1.30
N ARG A 232 -10.66 10.43 -1.48
CA ARG A 232 -11.33 9.13 -1.35
C ARG A 232 -10.44 8.11 -0.65
N PHE A 233 -11.03 7.13 0.02
CA PHE A 233 -10.32 5.95 0.53
C PHE A 233 -11.03 4.67 0.10
N ALA A 234 -10.28 3.58 0.01
CA ALA A 234 -10.81 2.31 -0.45
C ALA A 234 -10.72 1.24 0.63
N GLU A 235 -11.79 0.45 0.73
CA GLU A 235 -11.79 -0.79 1.50
C GLU A 235 -12.06 -1.99 0.57
N PRO A 236 -11.47 -3.16 0.85
CA PRO A 236 -11.77 -4.38 0.11
C PRO A 236 -13.24 -4.77 0.26
N ASP A 237 -13.89 -5.13 -0.86
CA ASP A 237 -15.30 -5.51 -0.93
C ASP A 237 -15.45 -6.98 -1.34
N PRO A 238 -15.23 -7.93 -0.40
CA PRO A 238 -15.27 -9.35 -0.70
C PRO A 238 -16.67 -9.84 -1.09
N ALA A 239 -17.73 -9.13 -0.71
CA ALA A 239 -19.11 -9.48 -1.03
C ALA A 239 -19.40 -9.36 -2.53
N ASN A 240 -18.72 -8.45 -3.22
CA ASN A 240 -18.85 -8.27 -4.67
C ASN A 240 -17.67 -8.88 -5.46
N LYS A 241 -16.92 -9.81 -4.86
CA LYS A 241 -15.85 -10.55 -5.56
C LYS A 241 -16.48 -11.40 -6.68
N PRO A 242 -16.14 -11.16 -7.96
CA PRO A 242 -16.65 -12.01 -9.04
C PRO A 242 -15.98 -13.38 -8.98
N ASP A 243 -16.72 -14.43 -9.35
CA ASP A 243 -16.15 -15.76 -9.60
C ASP A 243 -15.02 -15.60 -10.63
N GLY A 244 -13.80 -16.00 -10.31
CA GLY A 244 -12.68 -15.75 -11.23
C GLY A 244 -11.81 -14.54 -10.89
N GLY A 245 -12.26 -13.65 -10.01
CA GLY A 245 -11.63 -12.35 -9.85
C GLY A 245 -11.08 -12.06 -8.47
N ARG A 246 -10.35 -10.94 -8.41
CA ARG A 246 -9.91 -10.35 -7.15
C ARG A 246 -11.08 -9.65 -6.48
N THR A 247 -11.00 -9.57 -5.15
CA THR A 247 -11.84 -8.69 -4.35
C THR A 247 -11.76 -7.27 -4.90
N PRO A 248 -12.87 -6.67 -5.36
CA PRO A 248 -12.89 -5.28 -5.78
C PRO A 248 -12.69 -4.34 -4.59
N ASN A 249 -12.47 -3.05 -4.87
CA ASN A 249 -12.43 -2.00 -3.86
C ASN A 249 -13.71 -1.19 -3.90
N ALA A 250 -14.31 -0.98 -2.73
CA ALA A 250 -15.34 0.03 -2.52
C ALA A 250 -14.67 1.35 -2.13
N TRP A 251 -15.07 2.45 -2.77
CA TRP A 251 -14.51 3.78 -2.53
C TRP A 251 -15.44 4.62 -1.66
N PHE A 252 -14.88 5.30 -0.67
CA PHE A 252 -15.62 6.14 0.27
C PHE A 252 -15.03 7.55 0.31
N GLY A 253 -15.88 8.54 0.52
CA GLY A 253 -15.49 9.94 0.68
C GLY A 253 -16.70 10.81 0.99
N LEU A 254 -16.51 12.13 1.02
CA LEU A 254 -17.65 13.05 1.02
C LEU A 254 -18.40 12.95 -0.32
N PRO A 255 -19.72 13.17 -0.36
CA PRO A 255 -20.50 13.14 -1.60
C PRO A 255 -20.00 14.09 -2.69
N ASP A 256 -19.40 15.23 -2.29
CA ASP A 256 -18.80 16.24 -3.17
C ASP A 256 -17.30 16.03 -3.38
N GLU A 257 -16.72 14.97 -2.80
CA GLU A 257 -15.30 14.63 -2.85
C GLU A 257 -14.36 15.72 -2.32
N SER A 258 -14.87 16.57 -1.44
CA SER A 258 -14.08 17.61 -0.77
C SER A 258 -12.91 17.02 0.04
N LEU A 259 -11.84 17.81 0.16
CA LEU A 259 -10.62 17.44 0.87
C LEU A 259 -10.90 17.15 2.36
N MET A 260 -10.45 15.98 2.81
CA MET A 260 -10.44 15.58 4.21
C MET A 260 -9.03 15.12 4.61
N PHE A 261 -8.86 14.78 5.90
CA PHE A 261 -7.57 14.36 6.43
C PHE A 261 -7.68 13.12 7.29
N PHE A 262 -6.75 12.17 7.16
CA PHE A 262 -6.59 11.15 8.19
C PHE A 262 -5.78 11.69 9.37
N ALA A 263 -6.14 11.23 10.58
CA ALA A 263 -5.39 11.49 11.80
C ALA A 263 -4.07 10.68 11.80
N GLY A 264 -2.97 11.33 11.42
CA GLY A 264 -1.68 10.69 11.17
C GLY A 264 -0.68 10.76 12.32
N LEU A 265 0.23 9.79 12.34
CA LEU A 265 1.50 9.85 13.06
C LEU A 265 2.66 9.79 12.05
N TRP A 266 3.77 10.45 12.36
CA TRP A 266 4.99 10.39 11.57
C TRP A 266 6.24 10.24 12.44
N VAL A 267 7.27 9.63 11.86
CA VAL A 267 8.56 9.35 12.49
C VAL A 267 9.67 9.83 11.56
N PRO A 268 10.46 10.85 11.97
CA PRO A 268 11.59 11.32 11.19
C PRO A 268 12.75 10.32 11.20
N GLN A 269 13.50 10.30 10.10
CA GLN A 269 14.87 9.76 10.03
C GLN A 269 15.02 8.35 10.60
N TRP A 270 14.06 7.47 10.29
CA TRP A 270 14.08 6.11 10.77
C TRP A 270 14.98 5.24 9.87
N THR A 271 15.98 4.61 10.47
CA THR A 271 16.88 3.70 9.76
C THR A 271 16.36 2.25 9.83
N SER A 272 16.01 1.67 8.69
CA SER A 272 15.64 0.25 8.60
C SER A 272 15.77 -0.30 7.17
N VAL A 273 15.67 -1.62 7.03
CA VAL A 273 15.57 -2.26 5.71
C VAL A 273 14.10 -2.27 5.30
N ARG A 274 13.67 -1.36 4.43
CA ARG A 274 12.27 -1.32 3.95
C ARG A 274 11.99 -2.42 2.95
N LYS A 275 12.87 -2.51 1.95
CA LYS A 275 12.89 -3.59 0.97
C LYS A 275 14.27 -4.21 0.96
N ILE A 276 14.35 -5.54 0.79
CA ILE A 276 15.63 -6.25 0.68
C ILE A 276 16.53 -5.63 -0.39
N LYS A 277 15.95 -5.13 -1.49
CA LYS A 277 16.69 -4.52 -2.61
C LYS A 277 17.29 -3.15 -2.29
N GLU A 278 16.69 -2.41 -1.36
CA GLU A 278 17.14 -1.07 -0.97
C GLU A 278 18.24 -1.16 0.10
N GLY A 279 18.33 -2.28 0.80
CA GLY A 279 19.23 -2.43 1.94
C GLY A 279 18.81 -1.52 3.09
N LEU A 280 19.78 -1.17 3.94
CA LEU A 280 19.56 -0.30 5.08
C LEU A 280 19.51 1.16 4.62
N ILE A 281 18.36 1.81 4.82
CA ILE A 281 18.14 3.21 4.44
C ILE A 281 17.63 4.00 5.62
N THR A 282 17.74 5.32 5.54
CA THR A 282 17.11 6.26 6.48
C THR A 282 16.02 7.02 5.75
N ALA A 283 14.80 6.99 6.30
CA ALA A 283 13.64 7.62 5.69
C ALA A 283 12.71 8.21 6.74
N ASP A 284 11.96 9.25 6.35
CA ASP A 284 10.81 9.70 7.12
C ASP A 284 9.61 8.79 6.82
N LEU A 285 8.94 8.34 7.87
CA LEU A 285 7.84 7.37 7.78
C LEU A 285 6.55 7.98 8.35
N PHE A 286 5.42 7.60 7.79
CA PHE A 286 4.11 7.97 8.36
C PHE A 286 3.11 6.83 8.31
N GLY A 287 2.03 6.98 9.05
CA GLY A 287 0.86 6.11 9.03
C GLY A 287 -0.29 6.85 9.67
N PHE A 288 -1.48 6.27 9.71
CA PHE A 288 -2.63 6.94 10.28
C PHE A 288 -3.45 6.04 11.20
N LEU A 289 -4.17 6.69 12.10
CA LEU A 289 -5.05 6.03 13.03
C LEU A 289 -6.28 5.51 12.32
N THR A 290 -6.86 4.53 12.99
CA THR A 290 -7.84 3.66 12.38
C THR A 290 -8.79 3.28 13.54
N THR A 291 -10.11 3.26 13.30
CA THR A 291 -11.19 3.06 14.28
C THR A 291 -12.24 2.08 13.77
N GLU A 292 -13.15 1.62 14.61
CA GLU A 292 -14.29 0.77 14.21
C GLU A 292 -15.07 1.41 13.04
N PRO A 293 -15.58 0.60 12.10
CA PRO A 293 -16.32 1.13 10.97
C PRO A 293 -17.67 1.70 11.42
N ASN A 294 -18.13 2.74 10.73
CA ASN A 294 -19.46 3.32 10.89
C ASN A 294 -20.51 2.53 10.09
N ALA A 295 -21.78 2.97 10.07
CA ALA A 295 -22.85 2.23 9.39
C ALA A 295 -22.73 2.20 7.86
N VAL A 296 -21.91 3.08 7.28
CA VAL A 296 -21.65 3.16 5.83
C VAL A 296 -20.54 2.18 5.42
N VAL A 297 -19.45 2.09 6.21
CA VAL A 297 -18.30 1.22 5.90
C VAL A 297 -18.54 -0.22 6.34
N ALA A 298 -19.19 -0.44 7.50
CA ALA A 298 -19.34 -1.76 8.11
C ALA A 298 -19.98 -2.82 7.19
N PRO A 299 -20.97 -2.51 6.34
CA PRO A 299 -21.53 -3.47 5.39
C PRO A 299 -20.52 -4.02 4.38
N ILE A 300 -19.45 -3.26 4.09
CA ILE A 300 -18.39 -3.65 3.15
C ILE A 300 -17.18 -4.23 3.88
N HIS A 301 -16.72 -3.55 4.93
CA HIS A 301 -15.52 -3.92 5.67
C HIS A 301 -15.72 -3.76 7.19
N GLN A 302 -15.88 -4.89 7.87
CA GLN A 302 -16.31 -4.94 9.28
C GLN A 302 -15.20 -4.68 10.29
N LYS A 303 -13.93 -4.73 9.87
CA LYS A 303 -12.78 -4.71 10.78
C LYS A 303 -12.41 -3.29 11.23
N ALA A 304 -12.49 -2.34 10.32
CA ALA A 304 -11.86 -1.04 10.49
C ALA A 304 -12.33 -0.03 9.43
N MET A 305 -12.31 1.25 9.80
CA MET A 305 -12.20 2.38 8.90
C MET A 305 -11.08 3.33 9.36
N PRO A 306 -10.52 4.19 8.50
CA PRO A 306 -9.56 5.21 8.93
C PRO A 306 -10.22 6.27 9.84
N VAL A 307 -9.43 6.88 10.72
CA VAL A 307 -9.88 8.05 11.49
C VAL A 307 -9.82 9.28 10.59
N VAL A 308 -10.99 9.89 10.36
CA VAL A 308 -11.14 11.05 9.47
C VAL A 308 -11.38 12.32 10.30
N LEU A 309 -10.59 13.35 10.00
CA LEU A 309 -10.76 14.72 10.48
C LEU A 309 -11.48 15.49 9.36
N ALA A 310 -12.73 15.87 9.63
CA ALA A 310 -13.65 16.39 8.62
C ALA A 310 -13.68 17.92 8.57
N ASN A 311 -13.08 18.61 9.55
CA ASN A 311 -13.09 20.07 9.61
C ASN A 311 -11.78 20.66 10.15
N PRO A 312 -11.55 21.98 9.95
CA PRO A 312 -10.32 22.64 10.39
C PRO A 312 -10.07 22.60 11.91
N GLU A 313 -11.11 22.54 12.73
CA GLU A 313 -10.98 22.49 14.19
C GLU A 313 -10.45 21.12 14.65
N GLU A 314 -10.94 20.03 14.05
CA GLU A 314 -10.42 18.68 14.29
C GLU A 314 -8.97 18.53 13.80
N VAL A 315 -8.64 19.14 12.65
CA VAL A 315 -7.26 19.21 12.14
C VAL A 315 -6.36 19.97 13.11
N GLU A 316 -6.79 21.14 13.60
CA GLU A 316 -6.03 21.93 14.56
C GLU A 316 -5.85 21.20 15.89
N THR A 317 -6.93 20.59 16.41
CA THR A 317 -6.90 19.78 17.63
C THR A 317 -5.89 18.63 17.49
N TRP A 318 -5.93 17.90 16.38
CA TRP A 318 -4.99 16.80 16.15
C TRP A 318 -3.53 17.24 16.07
N LEU A 319 -3.27 18.39 15.45
CA LEU A 319 -1.92 18.92 15.24
C LEU A 319 -1.35 19.71 16.43
N SER A 320 -2.15 20.05 17.45
CA SER A 320 -1.70 20.95 18.53
C SER A 320 -2.07 20.52 19.95
N ALA A 321 -3.17 19.76 20.13
CA ALA A 321 -3.64 19.43 21.46
C ALA A 321 -2.80 18.31 22.10
N PRO A 322 -2.75 18.25 23.46
CA PRO A 322 -2.19 17.12 24.18
C PRO A 322 -2.82 15.79 23.76
N TRP A 323 -2.09 14.69 23.96
CA TRP A 323 -2.54 13.37 23.53
C TRP A 323 -3.90 12.98 24.11
N GLU A 324 -4.17 13.30 25.37
CA GLU A 324 -5.41 12.99 26.09
C GLU A 324 -6.65 13.61 25.45
N GLU A 325 -6.49 14.75 24.79
CA GLU A 325 -7.54 15.44 24.05
C GLU A 325 -7.62 14.93 22.61
N ALA A 326 -6.51 14.97 21.89
CA ALA A 326 -6.45 14.57 20.49
C ALA A 326 -6.80 13.08 20.28
N SER A 327 -6.52 12.20 21.24
CA SER A 327 -6.88 10.77 21.12
C SER A 327 -8.39 10.53 21.08
N LYS A 328 -9.20 11.49 21.56
CA LYS A 328 -10.68 11.41 21.48
C LYS A 328 -11.18 11.53 20.04
N LEU A 329 -10.34 11.99 19.11
CA LEU A 329 -10.63 12.01 17.68
C LEU A 329 -10.49 10.62 17.04
N GLN A 330 -9.91 9.63 17.73
CA GLN A 330 -9.95 8.22 17.28
C GLN A 330 -11.36 7.64 17.49
N ARG A 331 -12.26 8.01 16.57
CA ARG A 331 -13.66 7.59 16.53
C ARG A 331 -14.14 7.53 15.07
N PRO A 332 -15.20 6.75 14.76
CA PRO A 332 -15.78 6.74 13.42
C PRO A 332 -16.29 8.12 13.02
N LEU A 333 -16.19 8.42 11.72
CA LEU A 333 -16.86 9.57 11.13
C LEU A 333 -18.37 9.36 11.16
N ALA A 334 -19.14 10.43 11.36
CA ALA A 334 -20.60 10.36 11.37
C ALA A 334 -21.14 9.84 10.02
N ASP A 335 -22.12 8.94 10.08
CA ASP A 335 -22.64 8.22 8.90
C ASP A 335 -23.07 9.17 7.76
N HIS A 336 -23.75 10.26 8.08
CA HIS A 336 -24.29 11.21 7.11
C HIS A 336 -23.22 11.99 6.33
N MET A 337 -21.96 11.97 6.78
CA MET A 337 -20.86 12.65 6.10
C MET A 337 -20.24 11.77 5.01
N LEU A 338 -20.36 10.45 5.12
CA LEU A 338 -19.64 9.51 4.26
C LEU A 338 -20.58 8.85 3.26
N ALA A 339 -20.15 8.74 2.00
CA ALA A 339 -20.87 8.03 0.96
C ALA A 339 -20.01 6.94 0.32
N LEU A 340 -20.66 5.87 -0.14
CA LEU A 340 -20.08 4.94 -1.11
C LEU A 340 -20.07 5.63 -2.48
N LEU A 341 -18.87 5.89 -2.99
CA LEU A 341 -18.64 6.62 -4.23
C LEU A 341 -18.56 5.67 -5.44
N PRO A 342 -18.88 6.15 -6.65
CA PRO A 342 -18.70 5.38 -7.86
C PRO A 342 -17.22 5.03 -8.09
N PRO A 343 -16.93 3.96 -8.85
CA PRO A 343 -15.56 3.58 -9.18
C PRO A 343 -14.77 4.76 -9.77
N VAL A 344 -13.47 4.82 -9.45
CA VAL A 344 -12.56 5.85 -9.98
C VAL A 344 -12.51 5.73 -11.50
N GLN A 345 -12.83 6.83 -12.20
CA GLN A 345 -12.61 6.93 -13.63
C GLN A 345 -11.13 7.24 -13.90
N PRO A 346 -10.50 6.58 -14.88
CA PRO A 346 -9.15 6.94 -15.28
C PRO A 346 -9.12 8.39 -15.76
N LEU A 347 -8.12 9.18 -15.36
CA LEU A 347 -7.84 10.44 -16.05
C LEU A 347 -7.61 10.14 -17.53
N THR A 348 -8.44 10.72 -18.39
CA THR A 348 -8.16 10.76 -19.83
C THR A 348 -6.85 11.51 -20.03
N PRO A 349 -5.88 10.96 -20.78
CA PRO A 349 -4.71 11.73 -21.19
C PRO A 349 -5.20 13.00 -21.88
N VAL A 350 -4.75 14.16 -21.41
CA VAL A 350 -4.92 15.40 -22.18
C VAL A 350 -4.11 15.18 -23.45
N ASP A 351 -4.79 15.24 -24.59
CA ASP A 351 -4.18 15.16 -25.90
C ASP A 351 -3.28 16.41 -26.05
N THR A 352 -2.03 16.31 -25.60
CA THR A 352 -1.03 17.36 -25.81
C THR A 352 -0.61 17.27 -27.27
N GLN A 353 -1.50 17.67 -28.17
CA GLN A 353 -1.05 18.08 -29.48
C GLN A 353 -0.16 19.30 -29.27
N PRO A 354 1.11 19.26 -29.72
CA PRO A 354 1.95 20.44 -29.66
C PRO A 354 1.25 21.52 -30.49
N ILE A 355 0.91 22.63 -29.83
CA ILE A 355 0.63 23.87 -30.54
C ILE A 355 1.95 24.23 -31.22
N LEU A 356 2.08 23.84 -32.48
CA LEU A 356 3.06 24.45 -33.38
C LEU A 356 2.69 25.93 -33.47
N ILE A 357 3.66 26.74 -33.05
CA ILE A 357 3.69 28.19 -32.87
C ILE A 357 2.83 28.95 -33.88
#